data_AF-A0A428ZZ69-F1
#
_entry.id   AF-A0A428ZZ69-F1
#
_cell.length_a   1.000
_cell.length_b   1.000
_cell.length_c   1.000
_cell.angle_alpha   90.00
_cell.angle_beta   90.00
_cell.angle_gamma   90.00
#
_symmetry.space_group_name_H-M   'P 1'
#
loop_
_entity.id
_entity.type
_entity.pdbx_description
1 polymer ?
#
loop_
_entity_poly.entity_id
_entity_poly.type
_entity_poly.pdbx_seq_one_letter_code
_entity_poly.pdbx_strand_id
1 'polypeptide(L)'
;MSDPLMAEPALPPAPGAEDHVAIDFVNSAVALPGGHFSDLLGTPGATNRWLTEHGLAPADAGVREMCATQLRSLREHLRSLFASRVDGLPPLPSALSAVNDALSRAPSAALLQWDEKHGPYRAAPCPTNEILDRALATLAANAADLLTGPDADRLTACGSSPCNRYLLRHGRRHWCSVRCGDRARAARAYARRSGEPGGA
;
A
#
# COMPACT_ATOMS: atom_id res chain seq x y z
N MET A 1 25.16 -28.80 3.18
CA MET A 1 24.95 -28.08 1.90
C MET A 1 23.61 -27.39 2.02
N SER A 2 23.63 -26.16 2.50
CA SER A 2 22.42 -25.35 2.70
C SER A 2 22.05 -24.75 1.37
N ASP A 3 20.90 -25.15 0.84
CA ASP A 3 20.29 -24.60 -0.36
C ASP A 3 19.99 -23.11 -0.12
N PRO A 4 20.52 -22.17 -0.92
CA PRO A 4 20.24 -20.76 -0.70
C PRO A 4 18.78 -20.54 -1.07
N LEU A 5 17.97 -20.15 -0.09
CA LEU A 5 16.65 -19.55 -0.28
C LEU A 5 16.73 -18.57 -1.45
N MET A 6 16.27 -19.01 -2.62
CA MET A 6 16.13 -18.17 -3.80
C MET A 6 15.20 -17.04 -3.39
N ALA A 7 15.78 -15.86 -3.14
CA ALA A 7 15.02 -14.65 -2.89
C ALA A 7 14.11 -14.45 -4.09
N GLU A 8 12.83 -14.76 -3.91
CA GLU A 8 11.85 -14.68 -4.96
C GLU A 8 11.83 -13.22 -5.45
N PRO A 9 12.04 -12.96 -6.76
CA PRO A 9 12.20 -11.60 -7.24
C PRO A 9 10.97 -10.79 -6.85
N ALA A 10 11.22 -9.67 -6.17
CA ALA A 10 10.18 -8.75 -5.72
C ALA A 10 9.26 -8.43 -6.92
N LEU A 11 7.95 -8.58 -6.72
CA LEU A 11 7.01 -8.25 -7.78
C LEU A 11 7.16 -6.77 -8.14
N PRO A 12 7.07 -6.41 -9.42
CA PRO A 12 7.12 -5.01 -9.80
C PRO A 12 5.97 -4.21 -9.15
N PRO A 13 6.08 -2.88 -9.09
CA PRO A 13 4.97 -2.01 -8.71
C PRO A 13 3.71 -2.36 -9.50
N ALA A 14 2.56 -2.32 -8.82
CA ALA A 14 1.28 -2.60 -9.47
C ALA A 14 0.91 -1.40 -10.34
N PRO A 15 0.20 -1.58 -11.46
CA PRO A 15 -0.31 -0.45 -12.24
C PRO A 15 -1.07 0.55 -11.36
N GLY A 16 -0.71 1.83 -11.46
CA GLY A 16 -1.24 2.93 -10.65
C GLY A 16 -0.44 3.22 -9.37
N ALA A 17 0.51 2.38 -8.98
CA ALA A 17 1.41 2.65 -7.84
C ALA A 17 2.36 3.83 -8.12
N GLU A 18 2.65 4.09 -9.40
CA GLU A 18 3.43 5.22 -9.89
C GLU A 18 2.74 6.57 -9.65
N ASP A 19 1.40 6.59 -9.71
CA ASP A 19 0.59 7.80 -9.56
C ASP A 19 0.03 7.93 -8.14
N HIS A 20 -0.20 6.80 -7.47
CA HIS A 20 -0.84 6.72 -6.15
C HIS A 20 -0.01 5.85 -5.20
N VAL A 21 0.82 6.49 -4.37
CA VAL A 21 1.62 5.81 -3.33
C VAL A 21 0.75 4.97 -2.38
N ALA A 22 -0.52 5.32 -2.19
CA ALA A 22 -1.48 4.54 -1.43
C ALA A 22 -1.66 3.12 -1.99
N ILE A 23 -1.59 2.93 -3.32
CA ILE A 23 -1.64 1.61 -3.95
C ILE A 23 -0.40 0.80 -3.61
N ASP A 24 0.80 1.41 -3.65
CA ASP A 24 2.02 0.69 -3.28
C ASP A 24 2.04 0.34 -1.78
N PHE A 25 1.58 1.29 -0.94
CA PHE A 25 1.48 1.11 0.50
C PHE A 25 0.56 -0.05 0.90
N VAL A 26 -0.67 -0.13 0.35
CA VAL A 26 -1.57 -1.27 0.62
C VAL A 26 -1.04 -2.59 0.07
N ASN A 27 -0.13 -2.52 -0.91
CA ASN A 27 0.53 -3.66 -1.54
C ASN A 27 1.87 -4.03 -0.88
N SER A 28 2.30 -3.30 0.15
CA SER A 28 3.54 -3.60 0.90
C SER A 28 3.49 -4.94 1.66
N ALA A 29 2.30 -5.54 1.79
CA ALA A 29 2.08 -6.88 2.30
C ALA A 29 1.49 -7.78 1.20
N VAL A 30 2.25 -8.78 0.76
CA VAL A 30 1.92 -9.64 -0.38
C VAL A 30 1.78 -11.09 0.03
N ALA A 31 0.64 -11.68 -0.33
CA ALA A 31 0.45 -13.13 -0.32
C ALA A 31 1.11 -13.76 -1.55
N LEU A 32 1.97 -14.74 -1.31
CA LEU A 32 2.73 -15.49 -2.31
C LEU A 32 2.22 -16.94 -2.42
N PRO A 33 2.51 -17.64 -3.52
CA PRO A 33 2.23 -19.07 -3.65
C PRO A 33 2.83 -19.89 -2.49
N GLY A 34 2.29 -21.08 -2.24
CA GLY A 34 2.79 -21.96 -1.18
C GLY A 34 2.44 -21.51 0.25
N GLY A 35 1.56 -20.52 0.41
CA GLY A 35 1.19 -19.98 1.72
C GLY A 35 2.23 -19.02 2.29
N HIS A 36 3.21 -18.62 1.48
CA HIS A 36 4.21 -17.63 1.88
C HIS A 36 3.63 -16.22 1.93
N PHE A 37 4.21 -15.37 2.77
CA PHE A 37 3.81 -14.00 2.95
C PHE A 37 5.05 -13.11 3.09
N SER A 38 5.02 -11.94 2.45
CA SER A 38 6.09 -10.94 2.53
C SER A 38 5.51 -9.60 2.96
N ASP A 39 6.13 -8.97 3.95
CA ASP A 39 5.73 -7.65 4.46
C ASP A 39 6.93 -6.70 4.46
N LEU A 40 6.90 -5.70 3.57
CA LEU A 40 7.94 -4.66 3.47
C LEU A 40 7.95 -3.72 4.68
N LEU A 41 6.91 -3.74 5.50
CA LEU A 41 6.81 -2.99 6.76
C LEU A 41 6.92 -3.92 7.98
N GLY A 42 7.35 -5.18 7.79
CA GLY A 42 7.37 -6.21 8.83
C GLY A 42 8.35 -5.96 9.97
N THR A 43 9.34 -5.08 9.78
CA THR A 43 10.32 -4.70 10.81
C THR A 43 10.57 -3.19 10.78
N PRO A 44 11.05 -2.56 11.87
CA PRO A 44 11.30 -1.12 11.88
C PRO A 44 12.32 -0.68 10.83
N GLY A 45 13.37 -1.47 10.61
CA GLY A 45 14.37 -1.20 9.57
C GLY A 45 13.82 -1.33 8.15
N ALA A 46 12.92 -2.29 7.90
CA ALA A 46 12.25 -2.42 6.61
C ALA A 46 11.27 -1.25 6.38
N THR A 47 10.51 -0.86 7.40
CA THR A 47 9.64 0.32 7.36
C THR A 47 10.42 1.60 7.10
N ASN A 48 11.55 1.82 7.78
CA ASN A 48 12.41 2.98 7.55
C ASN A 48 12.88 3.06 6.09
N ARG A 49 13.31 1.92 5.54
CA ARG A 49 13.72 1.81 4.15
C ARG A 49 12.57 2.15 3.19
N TRP A 50 11.40 1.55 3.40
CA TRP A 50 10.22 1.78 2.56
C TRP A 50 9.81 3.26 2.60
N LEU A 51 9.76 3.89 3.78
CA LEU A 51 9.47 5.33 3.89
C LEU A 51 10.50 6.20 3.18
N THR A 52 11.79 5.83 3.27
CA THR A 52 12.88 6.58 2.60
C THR A 52 12.79 6.47 1.08
N GLU A 53 12.54 5.27 0.56
CA GLU A 53 12.37 5.00 -0.87
C GLU A 53 11.19 5.78 -1.48
N HIS A 54 10.18 6.08 -0.67
CA HIS A 54 9.00 6.86 -1.07
C HIS A 54 9.10 8.35 -0.72
N GLY A 55 10.24 8.83 -0.22
CA GLY A 55 10.42 10.24 0.15
C GLY A 55 9.58 10.70 1.35
N LEU A 56 9.08 9.77 2.16
CA LEU A 56 8.24 10.04 3.33
C LEU A 56 9.04 10.22 4.62
N ALA A 57 10.31 9.80 4.64
CA ALA A 57 11.22 9.95 5.78
C ALA A 57 12.68 10.07 5.31
N PRO A 58 13.56 10.75 6.08
CA PRO A 58 15.00 10.67 5.87
C PRO A 58 15.54 9.27 6.21
N ALA A 59 16.69 8.91 5.63
CA ALA A 59 17.29 7.58 5.77
C ALA A 59 17.64 7.21 7.23
N ASP A 60 17.90 8.19 8.07
CA ASP A 60 18.28 8.06 9.49
C ASP A 60 17.13 8.37 10.45
N ALA A 61 15.87 8.36 9.99
CA ALA A 61 14.69 8.66 10.82
C ALA A 61 14.54 7.77 12.07
N GLY A 62 15.21 6.63 12.12
CA GLY A 62 15.25 5.78 13.31
C GLY A 62 13.88 5.22 13.68
N VAL A 63 13.13 4.71 12.69
CA VAL A 63 11.80 4.13 12.90
C VAL A 63 11.84 3.08 14.01
N ARG A 64 10.92 3.22 14.97
CA ARG A 64 10.71 2.29 16.09
C ARG A 64 9.56 1.34 15.79
N GLU A 65 9.49 0.23 16.53
CA GLU A 65 8.44 -0.78 16.38
C GLU A 65 7.01 -0.22 16.53
N MET A 66 6.83 0.72 17.46
CA MET A 66 5.54 1.42 17.62
C MET A 66 5.11 2.14 16.32
N CYS A 67 6.04 2.85 15.68
CA CYS A 67 5.79 3.58 14.45
C CYS A 67 5.47 2.62 13.29
N ALA A 68 6.23 1.52 13.18
CA ALA A 68 5.98 0.47 12.19
C ALA A 68 4.59 -0.17 12.38
N THR A 69 4.18 -0.37 13.62
CA THR A 69 2.85 -0.90 13.97
C THR A 69 1.74 0.05 13.54
N GLN A 70 1.88 1.36 13.77
CA GLN A 70 0.91 2.37 13.36
C GLN A 70 0.73 2.41 11.83
N LEU A 71 1.83 2.31 11.07
CA LEU A 71 1.78 2.22 9.61
C LEU A 71 1.07 0.94 9.15
N ARG A 72 1.41 -0.22 9.71
CA ARG A 72 0.72 -1.48 9.36
C ARG A 72 -0.77 -1.42 9.72
N SER A 73 -1.14 -0.78 10.82
CA SER A 73 -2.55 -0.57 11.18
C SER A 73 -3.28 0.32 10.15
N LEU A 74 -2.68 1.44 9.75
CA LEU A 74 -3.24 2.30 8.70
C LEU A 74 -3.39 1.53 7.39
N ARG A 75 -2.40 0.70 7.03
CA ARG A 75 -2.45 -0.15 5.83
C ARG A 75 -3.69 -1.02 5.82
N GLU A 76 -4.00 -1.69 6.93
CA GLU A 76 -5.18 -2.57 6.99
C GLU A 76 -6.50 -1.80 6.90
N HIS A 77 -6.59 -0.59 7.47
CA HIS A 77 -7.74 0.29 7.29
C HIS A 77 -7.92 0.71 5.83
N LEU A 78 -6.83 1.12 5.15
CA LEU A 78 -6.88 1.48 3.74
C LEU A 78 -7.24 0.28 2.86
N ARG A 79 -6.70 -0.91 3.15
CA ARG A 79 -7.08 -2.16 2.47
C ARG A 79 -8.56 -2.47 2.63
N SER A 80 -9.13 -2.22 3.81
CA SER A 80 -10.58 -2.36 4.05
C SER A 80 -11.39 -1.37 3.22
N LEU A 81 -10.99 -0.10 3.14
CA LEU A 81 -11.69 0.90 2.31
C LEU A 81 -11.59 0.57 0.82
N PHE A 82 -10.43 0.09 0.36
CA PHE A 82 -10.24 -0.33 -1.03
C PHE A 82 -11.13 -1.55 -1.36
N ALA A 83 -11.24 -2.52 -0.46
CA ALA A 83 -12.14 -3.65 -0.63
C ALA A 83 -13.59 -3.18 -0.78
N SER A 84 -14.08 -2.35 0.16
CA SER A 84 -15.42 -1.75 0.09
C SER A 84 -15.65 -1.01 -1.24
N ARG A 85 -14.67 -0.25 -1.72
CA ARG A 85 -14.77 0.48 -2.99
C ARG A 85 -14.84 -0.44 -4.21
N VAL A 86 -14.06 -1.51 -4.21
CA VAL A 86 -14.02 -2.51 -5.30
C VAL A 86 -15.30 -3.34 -5.33
N ASP A 87 -15.82 -3.71 -4.17
CA ASP A 87 -17.01 -4.55 -4.04
C ASP A 87 -18.33 -3.75 -4.10
N GLY A 88 -18.27 -2.41 -4.09
CA GLY A 88 -19.45 -1.54 -4.09
C GLY A 88 -20.23 -1.61 -2.78
N LEU A 89 -19.55 -1.88 -1.67
CA LEU A 89 -20.15 -2.04 -0.34
C LEU A 89 -19.86 -0.83 0.55
N PRO A 90 -20.71 -0.55 1.56
CA PRO A 90 -20.40 0.48 2.56
C PRO A 90 -19.07 0.21 3.28
N PRO A 91 -18.30 1.25 3.61
CA PRO A 91 -17.06 1.10 4.38
C PRO A 91 -17.34 0.73 5.84
N LEU A 92 -16.38 0.05 6.47
CA LEU A 92 -16.40 -0.11 7.92
C LEU A 92 -16.23 1.26 8.60
N PRO A 93 -17.12 1.66 9.53
CA PRO A 93 -17.02 2.96 10.20
C PRO A 93 -15.68 3.17 10.91
N SER A 94 -15.10 2.11 11.48
CA SER A 94 -13.79 2.16 12.14
C SER A 94 -12.64 2.44 11.17
N ALA A 95 -12.67 1.85 9.96
CA ALA A 95 -11.67 2.12 8.93
C ALA A 95 -11.76 3.55 8.43
N LEU A 96 -12.98 4.06 8.22
CA LEU A 96 -13.20 5.45 7.82
C LEU A 96 -12.71 6.43 8.90
N SER A 97 -13.06 6.18 10.17
CA SER A 97 -12.59 7.01 11.30
C SER A 97 -11.07 7.02 11.39
N ALA A 98 -10.42 5.85 11.33
CA ALA A 98 -8.96 5.77 11.45
C ALA A 98 -8.22 6.51 10.33
N VAL A 99 -8.76 6.50 9.10
CA VAL A 99 -8.19 7.25 7.97
C VAL A 99 -8.41 8.75 8.15
N ASN A 100 -9.58 9.19 8.61
CA ASN A 100 -9.85 10.59 8.91
C ASN A 100 -9.01 11.13 10.08
N ASP A 101 -8.78 10.30 11.10
CA ASP A 101 -7.86 10.61 12.18
C ASP A 101 -6.45 10.77 11.64
N ALA A 102 -5.99 9.88 10.75
CA ALA A 102 -4.70 9.98 10.10
C ALA A 102 -4.54 11.25 9.25
N LEU A 103 -5.57 11.64 8.49
CA LEU A 103 -5.62 12.91 7.75
C LEU A 103 -5.43 14.13 8.65
N SER A 104 -5.87 14.04 9.91
CA SER A 104 -5.85 15.15 10.87
C SER A 104 -4.54 15.23 11.68
N ARG A 105 -3.61 14.28 11.51
CA ARG A 105 -2.38 14.17 12.33
C ARG A 105 -1.29 15.17 11.97
N ALA A 106 -1.25 15.68 10.74
CA ALA A 106 -0.22 16.62 10.32
C ALA A 106 -0.87 17.86 9.69
N PRO A 107 -0.54 19.08 10.17
CA PRO A 107 -1.04 20.28 9.54
C PRO A 107 -0.47 20.40 8.12
N SER A 108 -1.34 20.55 7.12
CA SER A 108 -0.93 20.71 5.72
C SER A 108 -0.39 22.11 5.41
N ALA A 109 -0.71 23.10 6.24
CA ALA A 109 -0.25 24.47 6.09
C ALA A 109 1.08 24.70 6.83
N ALA A 110 2.03 25.37 6.18
CA ALA A 110 3.18 25.93 6.88
C ALA A 110 2.67 26.90 7.96
N LEU A 111 3.03 26.64 9.22
CA LEU A 111 2.59 27.45 10.35
C LEU A 111 3.42 28.73 10.41
N LEU A 112 2.79 29.80 10.88
CA LEU A 112 3.48 31.04 11.20
C LEU A 112 4.32 30.81 12.46
N GLN A 113 5.62 30.99 12.33
CA GLN A 113 6.59 30.96 13.41
C GLN A 113 7.23 32.34 13.56
N TRP A 114 7.84 32.58 14.72
CA TRP A 114 8.55 33.81 15.03
C TRP A 114 9.77 33.47 15.88
N ASP A 115 10.95 33.94 15.46
CA ASP A 115 12.14 33.95 16.32
C ASP A 115 12.86 35.31 16.31
N GLU A 116 13.73 35.55 17.30
CA GLU A 116 14.45 36.84 17.46
C GLU A 116 15.44 37.14 16.32
N LYS A 117 15.92 36.11 15.62
CA LYS A 117 16.95 36.23 14.59
C LYS A 117 16.38 36.49 13.20
N HIS A 118 15.23 35.89 12.89
CA HIS A 118 14.62 35.90 11.56
C HIS A 118 13.28 36.65 11.52
N GLY A 119 12.70 37.02 12.66
CA GLY A 119 11.36 37.64 12.72
C GLY A 119 10.25 36.65 12.36
N PRO A 120 9.09 37.10 11.85
CA PRO A 120 8.02 36.20 11.44
C PRO A 120 8.38 35.45 10.14
N TYR A 121 8.26 34.12 10.15
CA TYR A 121 8.46 33.28 8.97
C TYR A 121 7.44 32.13 8.94
N ARG A 122 7.24 31.53 7.76
CA ARG A 122 6.44 30.31 7.63
C ARG A 122 7.37 29.10 7.57
N ALA A 123 7.08 28.09 8.39
CA ALA A 123 7.79 26.81 8.33
C ALA A 123 6.79 25.66 8.33
N ALA A 124 7.18 24.55 7.67
CA ALA A 124 6.42 23.32 7.77
C ALA A 124 6.31 22.92 9.25
N PRO A 125 5.12 22.50 9.73
CA PRO A 125 4.88 22.31 11.16
C PRO A 125 5.78 21.27 11.82
N CYS A 126 6.26 20.26 11.09
CA CYS A 126 6.91 19.13 11.74
C CYS A 126 8.43 19.27 11.77
N PRO A 127 9.03 19.32 12.98
CA PRO A 127 10.42 18.93 13.18
C PRO A 127 10.60 17.42 12.88
N THR A 128 11.84 16.96 12.87
CA THR A 128 12.24 15.55 12.62
C THR A 128 11.57 14.55 13.58
N ASN A 129 11.00 15.00 14.70
CA ASN A 129 10.28 14.17 15.67
C ASN A 129 8.83 13.79 15.24
N GLU A 130 8.27 14.40 14.19
CA GLU A 130 6.88 14.16 13.72
C GLU A 130 6.81 13.50 12.33
N ILE A 131 7.91 12.87 11.87
CA ILE A 131 8.00 12.18 10.57
C ILE A 131 6.86 11.18 10.38
N LEU A 132 6.51 10.44 11.43
CA LEU A 132 5.46 9.43 11.36
C LEU A 132 4.08 10.04 11.07
N ASP A 133 3.70 11.10 11.78
CA ASP A 133 2.38 11.70 11.62
C ASP A 133 2.23 12.32 10.22
N ARG A 134 3.31 12.92 9.69
CA ARG A 134 3.35 13.36 8.28
C ARG A 134 3.19 12.20 7.31
N ALA A 135 3.90 11.09 7.52
CA ALA A 135 3.81 9.92 6.65
C ALA A 135 2.38 9.33 6.66
N LEU A 136 1.78 9.18 7.84
CA LEU A 136 0.40 8.71 8.00
C LEU A 136 -0.60 9.64 7.29
N ALA A 137 -0.49 10.95 7.50
CA ALA A 137 -1.37 11.93 6.86
C ALA A 137 -1.19 11.95 5.33
N THR A 138 0.04 11.85 4.83
CA THR A 138 0.34 11.84 3.39
C THR A 138 -0.25 10.60 2.72
N LEU A 139 -0.08 9.42 3.32
CA LEU A 139 -0.62 8.16 2.82
C LEU A 139 -2.16 8.16 2.86
N ALA A 140 -2.75 8.68 3.94
CA ALA A 140 -4.19 8.81 4.08
C ALA A 140 -4.76 9.80 3.05
N ALA A 141 -4.10 10.94 2.81
CA ALA A 141 -4.51 11.94 1.83
C ALA A 141 -4.47 11.37 0.42
N ASN A 142 -3.37 10.73 0.02
CA ASN A 142 -3.27 10.11 -1.30
C ASN A 142 -4.32 9.01 -1.51
N ALA A 143 -4.65 8.23 -0.46
CA ALA A 143 -5.71 7.24 -0.54
C ALA A 143 -7.10 7.88 -0.68
N ALA A 144 -7.38 8.97 0.04
CA ALA A 144 -8.64 9.71 -0.08
C ALA A 144 -8.79 10.35 -1.47
N ASP A 145 -7.71 10.92 -2.01
CA ASP A 145 -7.67 11.48 -3.36
C ASP A 145 -7.95 10.39 -4.41
N LEU A 146 -7.35 9.21 -4.26
CA LEU A 146 -7.64 8.07 -5.15
C LEU A 146 -9.11 7.64 -5.06
N LEU A 147 -9.66 7.50 -3.85
CA LEU A 147 -11.03 7.00 -3.62
C LEU A 147 -12.11 7.98 -4.10
N THR A 148 -11.79 9.28 -4.17
CA THR A 148 -12.72 10.35 -4.56
C THR A 148 -12.44 10.90 -5.96
N GLY A 149 -11.28 10.59 -6.53
CA GLY A 149 -10.82 11.08 -7.82
C GLY A 149 -11.29 10.27 -9.03
N PRO A 150 -10.85 10.66 -10.24
CA PRO A 150 -11.26 10.02 -11.50
C PRO A 150 -10.82 8.55 -11.63
N ASP A 151 -9.82 8.14 -10.85
CA ASP A 151 -9.28 6.78 -10.89
C ASP A 151 -10.02 5.81 -9.97
N ALA A 152 -10.95 6.30 -9.15
CA ALA A 152 -11.68 5.49 -8.18
C ALA A 152 -12.38 4.28 -8.82
N ASP A 153 -13.00 4.46 -9.99
CA ASP A 153 -13.69 3.39 -10.73
C ASP A 153 -12.75 2.38 -11.40
N ARG A 154 -11.47 2.74 -11.52
CA ARG A 154 -10.44 1.87 -12.09
C ARG A 154 -9.79 0.99 -11.03
N LEU A 155 -9.92 1.33 -9.74
CA LEU A 155 -9.37 0.53 -8.64
C LEU A 155 -9.99 -0.88 -8.65
N THR A 156 -9.13 -1.91 -8.58
CA THR A 156 -9.57 -3.30 -8.57
C THR A 156 -8.55 -4.19 -7.85
N ALA A 157 -9.01 -5.35 -7.35
CA ALA A 157 -8.13 -6.38 -6.82
C ALA A 157 -7.52 -7.23 -7.95
N CYS A 158 -6.32 -7.78 -7.73
CA CYS A 158 -5.68 -8.69 -8.68
C CYS A 158 -6.45 -10.00 -8.80
N GLY A 159 -6.92 -10.34 -10.01
CA GLY A 159 -7.69 -11.56 -10.28
C GLY A 159 -6.85 -12.85 -10.39
N SER A 160 -5.76 -12.98 -9.63
CA SER A 160 -4.86 -14.14 -9.68
C SER A 160 -4.55 -14.68 -8.28
N SER A 161 -5.30 -15.68 -7.83
CA SER A 161 -5.07 -16.37 -6.56
C SER A 161 -3.61 -16.88 -6.45
N PRO A 162 -2.95 -16.75 -5.28
CA PRO A 162 -3.43 -16.18 -4.01
C PRO A 162 -3.18 -14.67 -3.85
N CYS A 163 -2.94 -13.92 -4.93
CA CYS A 163 -2.54 -12.51 -4.84
C CYS A 163 -3.63 -11.64 -4.19
N ASN A 164 -3.20 -10.79 -3.27
CA ASN A 164 -4.02 -9.87 -2.48
C ASN A 164 -3.77 -8.39 -2.84
N ARG A 165 -3.09 -8.11 -3.95
CA ARG A 165 -2.70 -6.76 -4.37
C ARG A 165 -3.82 -6.02 -5.09
N TYR A 166 -3.86 -4.70 -4.94
CA TYR A 166 -4.69 -3.78 -5.69
C TYR A 166 -3.94 -3.17 -6.88
N LEU A 167 -4.66 -2.75 -7.90
CA LEU A 167 -4.16 -2.06 -9.08
C LEU A 167 -5.21 -1.11 -9.66
N LEU A 168 -4.77 -0.17 -10.51
CA LEU A 168 -5.66 0.50 -11.44
C LEU A 168 -5.81 -0.31 -12.73
N ARG A 169 -7.06 -0.63 -13.07
CA ARG A 169 -7.41 -1.29 -14.32
C ARG A 169 -7.19 -0.34 -15.49
N HIS A 170 -6.44 -0.82 -16.47
CA HIS A 170 -6.33 -0.22 -17.80
C HIS A 170 -6.79 -1.22 -18.85
N GLY A 171 -7.82 -0.85 -19.60
CA GLY A 171 -8.42 -1.72 -20.62
C GLY A 171 -8.85 -3.07 -20.04
N ARG A 172 -8.34 -4.16 -20.62
CA ARG A 172 -8.69 -5.54 -20.23
C ARG A 172 -7.72 -6.16 -19.23
N ARG A 173 -6.83 -5.39 -18.58
CA ARG A 173 -5.88 -5.93 -17.59
C ARG A 173 -6.60 -6.23 -16.26
N HIS A 174 -6.43 -7.45 -15.77
CA HIS A 174 -7.03 -7.92 -14.51
C HIS A 174 -5.98 -8.36 -13.48
N TRP A 175 -4.69 -8.12 -13.75
CA TRP A 175 -3.58 -8.64 -12.95
C TRP A 175 -2.52 -7.57 -12.69
N CYS A 176 -1.98 -7.57 -11.47
CA CYS A 176 -0.96 -6.59 -11.05
C CYS A 176 0.41 -6.81 -11.70
N SER A 177 0.67 -7.96 -12.30
CA SER A 177 1.96 -8.28 -12.94
C SER A 177 1.80 -9.36 -14.02
N VAL A 178 2.79 -9.46 -14.91
CA VAL A 178 2.89 -10.55 -15.91
C VAL A 178 2.82 -11.91 -15.23
N ARG A 179 3.59 -12.09 -14.15
CA ARG A 179 3.63 -13.33 -13.35
C ARG A 179 2.27 -13.72 -12.78
N CYS A 180 1.48 -12.75 -12.31
CA CYS A 180 0.11 -13.01 -11.87
C CYS A 180 -0.80 -13.43 -13.04
N GLY A 181 -0.61 -12.84 -14.22
CA GLY A 181 -1.34 -13.24 -15.43
C GLY A 181 -1.01 -14.65 -15.91
N ASP A 182 0.27 -15.03 -15.91
CA ASP A 182 0.69 -16.38 -16.28
C ASP A 182 0.13 -17.42 -15.32
N ARG A 183 0.21 -17.16 -14.01
CA ARG A 183 -0.37 -18.03 -12.99
C ARG A 183 -1.87 -18.23 -13.18
N ALA A 184 -2.63 -17.15 -13.45
CA ALA A 184 -4.06 -17.25 -13.69
C ALA A 184 -4.39 -18.05 -14.98
N ARG A 185 -3.59 -17.90 -16.04
CA ARG A 185 -3.75 -18.67 -17.28
C ARG A 185 -3.45 -20.16 -17.05
N ALA A 186 -2.37 -20.48 -16.34
CA ALA A 186 -2.00 -21.85 -15.99
C ALA A 186 -3.10 -22.52 -15.15
N ALA A 187 -3.60 -21.85 -14.11
CA ALA A 187 -4.68 -22.36 -13.28
C ALA A 187 -5.95 -22.68 -14.09
N ARG A 188 -6.34 -21.80 -15.03
CA ARG A 188 -7.49 -22.05 -15.92
C ARG A 188 -7.25 -23.23 -16.87
N ALA A 189 -6.03 -23.39 -17.38
CA ALA A 189 -5.68 -24.51 -18.25
C ALA A 189 -5.72 -25.85 -17.49
N TYR A 190 -5.21 -25.87 -16.26
CA TYR A 190 -5.27 -27.04 -15.38
C TYR A 190 -6.72 -27.40 -15.04
N ALA A 191 -7.54 -26.43 -14.61
CA ALA A 191 -8.95 -26.66 -14.29
C ALA A 191 -9.75 -27.26 -15.46
N ARG A 192 -9.46 -26.86 -16.71
CA ARG A 192 -10.09 -27.46 -17.90
C ARG A 192 -9.69 -28.92 -18.11
N ARG A 193 -8.41 -29.26 -17.90
CA ARG A 193 -7.90 -30.63 -18.06
C ARG A 193 -8.36 -31.56 -16.94
N SER A 194 -8.44 -31.05 -15.72
CA SER A 194 -8.92 -31.82 -14.56
C SER A 194 -10.46 -31.92 -14.49
N GLY A 195 -11.16 -31.11 -15.30
CA GLY A 195 -12.61 -31.10 -15.42
C GLY A 195 -13.17 -31.91 -16.60
N GLU A 196 -12.32 -32.56 -17.41
CA GLU A 196 -12.73 -33.62 -18.32
C GLU A 196 -12.71 -34.95 -17.54
N PRO A 197 -13.87 -35.53 -17.18
CA PRO A 197 -13.91 -36.95 -16.88
C PRO A 197 -13.56 -37.67 -18.18
N GLY A 198 -12.62 -38.62 -18.13
CA GLY A 198 -12.44 -39.59 -19.21
C GLY A 198 -13.78 -40.27 -19.49
N GLY A 199 -14.46 -39.80 -20.53
CA GLY A 199 -15.66 -40.40 -21.09
C GLY A 199 -15.28 -41.11 -22.38
N ALA A 200 -14.79 -42.34 -22.23
CA ALA A 200 -14.89 -43.45 -23.18
C ALA A 200 -14.52 -44.74 -22.45
#